data_AF-A0A382EQ84-F1
#
_entry.id   AF-A0A382EQ84-F1
#
_cell.length_a   1.000
_cell.length_b   1.000
_cell.length_c   1.000
_cell.angle_alpha   90.00
_cell.angle_beta   90.00
_cell.angle_gamma   90.00
#
_symmetry.space_group_name_H-M   'P 1'
#
loop_
_entity.id
_entity.type
_entity.pdbx_description
1 polymer ?
#
loop_
_entity_poly.entity_id
_entity_poly.type
_entity_poly.pdbx_seq_one_letter_code
_entity_poly.pdbx_strand_id
1 'polypeptide(L)' 'MALLLRQLLSAFSLTVGLVLALLWYHWADSPIYLLILGLFSIIIGIIGVVTTIVKAEEEQES' A
#
# COMPACT_ATOMS: atom_id res chain seq x y z
N MET A 1 20.13 0.39 0.97
CA MET A 1 19.33 0.44 -0.29
C MET A 1 17.99 -0.28 -0.18
N ALA A 2 17.87 -1.38 0.56
CA ALA A 2 16.61 -2.10 0.73
C ALA A 2 15.48 -1.26 1.37
N LEU A 3 15.82 -0.39 2.33
CA LEU A 3 14.88 0.47 3.07
C LEU A 3 14.11 1.46 2.17
N LEU A 4 14.82 2.15 1.27
CA LEU A 4 14.22 3.07 0.29
C LEU A 4 13.35 2.33 -0.72
N LEU A 5 13.78 1.15 -1.17
CA LEU A 5 13.01 0.29 -2.07
C LEU A 5 11.71 -0.19 -1.43
N ARG A 6 11.73 -0.49 -0.13
CA ARG A 6 10.56 -0.92 0.65
C ARG A 6 9.59 0.22 0.91
N GLN A 7 10.07 1.42 1.25
CA GLN A 7 9.23 2.62 1.33
C GLN A 7 8.62 2.98 -0.02
N LEU A 8 9.40 2.92 -1.11
CA LEU A 8 8.91 3.21 -2.46
C LEU A 8 7.81 2.22 -2.87
N LEU A 9 8.03 0.92 -2.66
CA LEU A 9 7.05 -0.12 -2.97
C LEU A 9 5.77 0.06 -2.16
N SER A 10 5.90 0.50 -0.91
CA SER A 10 4.78 0.73 -0.02
C SER A 10 3.97 1.98 -0.39
N ALA A 11 4.65 3.08 -0.72
CA ALA A 11 4.01 4.29 -1.24
C ALA A 11 3.32 4.00 -2.59
N PHE A 12 3.92 3.14 -3.42
CA PHE A 12 3.30 2.67 -4.66
C PHE A 12 2.03 1.88 -4.39
N SER A 13 2.05 0.92 -3.46
CA SER A 13 0.88 0.11 -3.11
C SER A 13 -0.28 0.96 -2.57
N LEU A 14 0.03 1.96 -1.73
CA LEU A 14 -0.97 2.91 -1.23
C LEU A 14 -1.56 3.78 -2.34
N THR A 15 -0.70 4.31 -3.22
CA THR A 15 -1.13 5.15 -4.35
C THR A 15 -2.02 4.37 -5.31
N VAL A 16 -1.62 3.14 -5.65
CA VAL A 16 -2.41 2.24 -6.50
C VAL A 16 -3.76 1.93 -5.86
N GLY A 17 -3.79 1.56 -4.58
CA GLY A 17 -5.04 1.29 -3.85
C GLY A 17 -6.00 2.50 -3.80
N LEU A 18 -5.46 3.71 -3.59
CA LEU A 18 -6.25 4.95 -3.61
C LEU A 18 -6.81 5.27 -4.99
N VAL A 19 -5.99 5.10 -6.04
CA VAL A 19 -6.42 5.30 -7.42
C VAL A 19 -7.54 4.31 -7.79
N LEU A 20 -7.43 3.04 -7.38
CA LEU A 20 -8.49 2.05 -7.59
C LEU A 20 -9.80 2.42 -6.86
N ALA A 21 -9.70 2.91 -5.62
CA ALA A 21 -10.87 3.33 -4.84
C ALA A 21 -11.56 4.58 -5.46
N LEU A 22 -10.78 5.54 -5.97
CA LEU A 22 -11.31 6.70 -6.68
C LEU A 22 -11.90 6.33 -8.04
N LEU A 23 -11.27 5.41 -8.77
CA LEU A 23 -11.75 4.90 -10.04
C LEU A 23 -13.09 4.17 -9.86
N TRP A 24 -13.24 3.44 -8.77
CA TRP A 24 -14.53 2.90 -8.38
C TRP A 24 -15.55 4.00 -8.14
N TYR A 25 -15.22 4.96 -7.26
CA TYR A 25 -16.15 6.01 -6.86
C TYR A 25 -16.65 6.82 -8.07
N HIS A 26 -15.81 6.98 -9.09
CA HIS A 26 -16.16 7.70 -10.31
C HIS A 26 -17.00 6.89 -11.31
N TRP A 27 -16.95 5.56 -11.28
CA TRP A 27 -17.68 4.70 -12.22
C TRP A 27 -19.00 4.19 -11.60
N ALA A 28 -20.13 4.61 -12.19
CA ALA A 28 -21.47 4.25 -11.72
C ALA A 28 -21.79 2.74 -11.76
N ASP A 29 -21.11 2.00 -12.64
CA ASP A 29 -21.21 0.54 -12.81
C ASP A 29 -19.99 -0.20 -12.25
N SER A 30 -19.28 0.38 -11.27
CA SER A 30 -18.05 -0.21 -10.78
C SER A 30 -18.30 -1.54 -10.05
N PRO A 31 -17.74 -2.67 -10.53
CA PRO A 31 -18.04 -4.00 -10.01
C PRO A 31 -17.39 -4.25 -8.66
N ILE A 32 -18.10 -4.95 -7.75
CA ILE A 32 -17.79 -5.02 -6.30
C ILE A 32 -16.30 -5.35 -5.97
N TYR A 33 -15.65 -6.06 -6.89
CA TYR A 33 -14.30 -6.58 -6.81
C TYR A 33 -13.20 -5.51 -6.88
N LEU A 34 -13.40 -4.37 -7.54
CA LEU A 34 -12.39 -3.30 -7.64
C LEU A 34 -12.11 -2.58 -6.30
N LEU A 35 -13.09 -2.36 -5.42
CA LEU A 35 -12.96 -1.89 -4.04
C LEU A 35 -12.26 -2.93 -3.20
N ILE A 36 -12.63 -4.21 -3.32
CA ILE A 36 -11.97 -5.29 -2.57
C ILE A 36 -10.49 -5.35 -2.96
N LEU A 37 -10.18 -5.25 -4.25
CA LEU A 37 -8.80 -5.23 -4.74
C LEU A 37 -8.04 -3.99 -4.25
N GLY A 38 -8.66 -2.80 -4.30
CA GLY A 38 -8.08 -1.57 -3.76
C GLY A 38 -7.80 -1.68 -2.26
N LEU A 39 -8.75 -2.19 -1.49
CA LEU A 39 -8.63 -2.41 -0.04
C LEU A 39 -7.50 -3.39 0.28
N PHE A 40 -7.40 -4.48 -0.48
CA PHE A 40 -6.34 -5.48 -0.31
C PHE A 40 -4.96 -4.88 -0.61
N SER A 41 -4.86 -4.07 -1.68
CA SER A 41 -3.62 -3.38 -2.04
C SER A 41 -3.20 -2.35 -0.98
N ILE A 42 -4.15 -1.65 -0.35
CA ILE A 42 -3.90 -0.75 0.78
C ILE A 42 -3.37 -1.55 1.98
N ILE A 43 -4.02 -2.66 2.36
CA ILE A 43 -3.61 -3.47 3.51
C ILE A 43 -2.19 -4.02 3.32
N ILE A 44 -1.88 -4.57 2.14
CA ILE A 44 -0.52 -5.04 1.80
C ILE A 44 0.48 -3.89 1.90
N GLY A 45 0.13 -2.71 1.39
CA GLY A 45 0.94 -1.51 1.53
C GLY A 45 1.22 -1.18 3.00
N ILE A 46 0.20 -1.13 3.85
CA ILE A 46 0.36 -0.82 5.29
C ILE A 46 1.28 -1.83 5.98
N ILE A 47 1.07 -3.13 5.75
CA ILE A 47 1.94 -4.18 6.31
C ILE A 47 3.38 -3.98 5.83
N GLY A 48 3.57 -3.65 4.55
CA GLY A 48 4.85 -3.28 3.97
C GLY A 48 5.53 -2.11 4.71
N VAL A 49 4.81 -0.99 4.94
CA VAL A 49 5.31 0.15 5.73
C VAL A 49 5.72 -0.31 7.12
N VAL A 50 4.80 -0.91 7.88
CA VAL A 50 5.02 -1.23 9.31
C VAL A 50 6.20 -2.17 9.47
N THR A 51 6.29 -3.21 8.65
CA THR A 51 7.42 -4.15 8.69
C THR A 51 8.73 -3.49 8.25
N THR A 52 8.67 -2.41 7.46
CA THR A 52 9.85 -1.61 7.09
C THR A 52 10.32 -0.75 8.25
N ILE A 53 9.38 -0.09 8.95
CA ILE A 53 9.68 0.75 10.10
C ILE A 53 10.29 -0.09 11.23
N VAL A 54 9.65 -1.19 11.63
CA VAL A 54 10.15 -2.07 12.71
C VAL A 54 11.56 -2.56 12.39
N LYS A 55 11.79 -3.00 11.15
CA LYS A 55 13.09 -3.51 10.73
C LYS A 55 14.16 -2.41 10.63
N ALA A 56 13.75 -1.16 10.39
CA ALA A 56 14.64 0.00 10.40
C ALA A 56 15.00 0.43 11.83
N GLU A 57 14.06 0.34 12.78
CA GLU A 57 14.32 0.57 14.20
C GLU A 57 15.30 -0.49 14.74
N GLU A 58 15.09 -1.78 14.44
CA GLU A 58 16.03 -2.85 14.82
C GLU A 58 17.45 -2.65 14.27
N GLU A 59 17.58 -2.13 13.05
CA GLU A 59 18.88 -1.83 12.43
C GLU A 59 19.54 -0.55 12.99
N GLN A 60 18.79 0.36 13.63
CA GLN A 60 19.34 1.57 14.26
C GLN A 60 19.74 1.37 15.74
N GLU A 61 19.19 0.35 16.41
CA GLU A 61 19.56 0.00 17.80
C GLU A 61 20.83 -0.86 17.92
N SER A 62 21.43 -1.32 16.81
CA SER A 62 22.68 -2.08 16.78
C SER A 62 23.90 -1.25 16.41
#